data_AF-X1IA64-F1
#
_entry.id   AF-X1IA64-F1
#
_cell.length_a   1.000
_cell.length_b   1.000
_cell.length_c   1.000
_cell.angle_alpha   90.00
_cell.angle_beta   90.00
_cell.angle_gamma   90.00
#
_symmetry.space_group_name_H-M   'P 1'
#
loop_
_entity.id
_entity.type
_entity.pdbx_description
1 polymer ?
#
loop_
_entity_poly.entity_id
_entity_poly.type
_entity_poly.pdbx_seq_one_letter_code
_entity_poly.pdbx_strand_id
1 'polypeptide(L)' 'SSIYLATDPDREGEAISWHLVAAAKLDEDKVPIRRVVFHEITKEAVEKAFKTPH' A
#
# COMPACT_ATOMS: atom_id res chain seq x y z
N SER A 1 9.97 11.51 2.09
CA SER A 1 8.63 11.06 2.52
C SER A 1 8.12 10.04 1.52
N SER A 2 7.35 9.04 1.95
CA SER A 2 6.79 7.98 1.10
C SER A 2 5.35 7.70 1.51
N ILE A 3 4.51 7.25 0.57
CA ILE A 3 3.12 6.86 0.83
C ILE A 3 3.02 5.34 0.74
N TYR A 4 2.44 4.72 1.77
CA TYR A 4 2.21 3.29 1.82
C TYR A 4 0.71 3.00 1.73
N LEU A 5 0.31 2.22 0.73
CA LEU A 5 -1.06 1.75 0.55
C LEU A 5 -1.15 0.33 1.08
N ALA A 6 -1.99 0.14 2.10
CA ALA A 6 -2.12 -1.12 2.83
C ALA A 6 -3.54 -1.70 2.76
N THR A 7 -4.13 -1.66 1.56
CA THR A 7 -5.41 -2.31 1.28
C THR A 7 -5.26 -3.82 1.19
N ASP A 8 -6.39 -4.53 1.26
CA ASP A 8 -6.39 -5.99 1.27
C ASP A 8 -5.64 -6.64 0.08
N PRO A 9 -5.07 -7.85 0.28
CA PRO A 9 -4.34 -8.63 -0.74
C PRO A 9 -5.15 -9.09 -1.96
N ASP A 10 -6.31 -8.50 -2.25
CA ASP A 10 -7.21 -8.97 -3.29
C ASP A 10 -7.41 -7.94 -4.41
N ARG A 11 -8.24 -8.33 -5.39
CA ARG A 11 -8.56 -7.50 -6.55
C ARG A 11 -9.26 -6.20 -6.16
N GLU A 12 -10.10 -6.23 -5.12
CA GLU A 12 -10.83 -5.05 -4.66
C GLU A 12 -9.86 -4.07 -3.99
N GLY A 13 -8.96 -4.56 -3.15
CA GLY A 13 -7.90 -3.77 -2.53
C GLY A 13 -7.01 -3.08 -3.57
N GLU A 14 -6.63 -3.80 -4.64
CA GLU A 14 -5.86 -3.20 -5.74
C GLU A 14 -6.64 -2.07 -6.44
N ALA A 15 -7.91 -2.30 -6.76
CA ALA A 15 -8.75 -1.29 -7.40
C ALA A 15 -8.97 -0.06 -6.51
N ILE A 16 -9.10 -0.25 -5.19
CA ILE A 16 -9.22 0.82 -4.20
C ILE A 16 -7.92 1.62 -4.13
N SER A 17 -6.76 0.95 -4.02
CA SER A 17 -5.45 1.61 -4.01
C SER A 17 -5.23 2.47 -5.25
N TRP A 18 -5.52 1.94 -6.43
CA TRP A 18 -5.40 2.69 -7.69
C TRP A 18 -6.34 3.90 -7.75
N HIS A 19 -7.59 3.75 -7.31
CA HIS A 19 -8.52 4.87 -7.22
C HIS A 19 -8.06 5.96 -6.25
N LEU A 20 -7.49 5.59 -5.11
CA LEU A 20 -6.98 6.55 -4.13
C LEU A 20 -5.82 7.36 -4.68
N VAL A 21 -4.88 6.73 -5.40
CA VAL A 21 -3.77 7.41 -6.08
C VAL A 21 -4.31 8.44 -7.06
N ALA A 22 -5.26 8.05 -7.92
CA ALA A 22 -5.87 8.93 -8.90
C ALA A 22 -6.66 10.09 -8.26
N ALA A 23 -7.51 9.79 -7.27
CA ALA A 23 -8.36 10.76 -6.61
C ALA A 23 -7.57 11.80 -5.80
N ALA A 24 -6.50 11.36 -5.13
CA ALA A 24 -5.60 12.24 -4.38
C ALA A 24 -4.55 12.92 -5.28
N LYS A 25 -4.56 12.66 -6.60
CA LYS A 25 -3.61 13.19 -7.58
C LYS A 25 -2.16 12.98 -7.14
N LEU A 26 -1.89 11.80 -6.59
CA LEU A 26 -0.55 11.44 -6.14
C LEU A 26 0.31 11.22 -7.38
N ASP A 27 1.48 11.84 -7.35
CA ASP A 27 2.45 11.81 -8.42
C ASP A 27 3.61 10.93 -7.96
N GLU A 28 3.75 9.76 -8.56
CA GLU A 28 4.77 8.76 -8.23
C GLU A 28 6.19 9.29 -8.46
N ASP A 29 6.37 10.27 -9.35
CA ASP A 29 7.66 10.93 -9.59
C ASP A 29 8.01 11.91 -8.47
N LYS A 30 7.01 12.42 -7.74
CA LYS A 30 7.20 13.35 -6.61
C LYS A 30 7.28 12.65 -5.27
N VAL A 31 6.53 11.57 -5.08
CA VAL A 31 6.52 10.81 -3.83
C VAL A 31 6.46 9.31 -4.14
N PRO A 32 7.40 8.50 -3.62
CA PRO A 32 7.34 7.07 -3.79
C PRO A 32 6.05 6.51 -3.19
N ILE A 33 5.24 5.88 -4.03
CA ILE A 33 4.05 5.12 -3.63
C ILE A 33 4.46 3.65 -3.55
N ARG A 34 4.14 3.01 -2.42
CA ARG A 34 4.49 1.61 -2.14
C ARG A 34 3.27 0.86 -1.69
N ARG A 35 3.15 -0.41 -2.03
CA ARG A 35 2.06 -1.25 -1.56
C ARG A 35 2.56 -2.19 -0.47
N VAL A 36 1.85 -2.25 0.64
CA VAL A 36 2.16 -3.15 1.77
C VAL A 36 0.99 -4.08 1.95
N VAL A 37 1.27 -5.38 2.00
CA VAL A 37 0.23 -6.40 2.08
C VAL A 37 0.52 -7.29 3.28
N PHE A 38 -0.47 -7.42 4.16
CA PHE A 38 -0.44 -8.36 5.28
C PHE A 38 -1.77 -9.11 5.32
N HIS A 39 -1.72 -10.38 5.72
CA HIS A 39 -2.89 -11.26 5.80
C HIS A 39 -3.43 -11.38 7.24
N GLU A 40 -2.70 -10.81 8.21
CA GLU A 40 -3.01 -10.87 9.63
C GLU A 40 -2.68 -9.53 10.30
N ILE A 41 -3.53 -9.10 11.24
CA ILE A 41 -3.34 -7.86 12.01
C ILE A 41 -2.56 -8.19 13.29
N THR A 42 -1.35 -8.73 13.12
CA THR A 42 -0.39 -8.98 14.21
C THR A 42 0.83 -8.09 14.03
N LYS A 43 1.49 -7.74 15.14
CA LYS A 43 2.66 -6.84 15.11
C LYS A 43 3.75 -7.40 14.20
N GLU A 44 4.01 -8.70 14.32
CA GLU A 44 5.02 -9.42 13.56
C GLU A 44 4.71 -9.45 12.06
N ALA A 45 3.44 -9.69 11.70
CA ALA A 45 3.01 -9.71 10.29
C ALA A 45 3.14 -8.32 9.65
N VAL A 46 2.73 -7.27 10.36
CA VAL A 46 2.88 -5.88 9.90
C VAL A 46 4.35 -5.53 9.74
N GLU A 47 5.20 -5.77 10.74
CA GLU A 47 6.64 -5.49 10.65
C GLU A 47 7.31 -6.23 9.49
N LYS A 48 6.91 -7.47 9.22
CA LYS A 48 7.41 -8.25 8.09
C LYS A 48 6.96 -7.66 6.75
N ALA A 49 5.70 -7.23 6.64
CA ALA A 49 5.16 -6.64 5.42
C ALA A 49 5.90 -5.34 5.03
N PHE A 50 6.28 -4.52 6.02
CA PHE A 50 7.05 -3.30 5.78
C PHE A 50 8.53 -3.54 5.40
N LYS A 51 9.09 -4.73 5.65
CA LYS A 51 10.45 -5.08 5.20
C LYS A 51 10.52 -5.45 3.72
N THR A 52 9.41 -5.88 3.13
CA THR A 52 9.32 -6.27 1.73
C THR A 52 8.08 -5.66 1.07
N PRO A 53 8.00 -4.32 0.96
CA PRO A 53 6.90 -3.67 0.26
C PRO A 53 6.98 -4.00 -1.25
N HIS A 54 5.81 -4.21 -1.85
CA HIS A 54 5.65 -4.37 -3.29
C HIS A 54 5.68 -3.01 -4.01
#